data_AF-A0A945AHR8-F1
#
_entry.id   AF-A0A945AHR8-F1
#
_cell.length_a   1.000
_cell.length_b   1.000
_cell.length_c   1.000
_cell.angle_alpha   90.00
_cell.angle_beta   90.00
_cell.angle_gamma   90.00
#
_symmetry.space_group_name_H-M   'P 1'
#
loop_
_entity.id
_entity.type
_entity.pdbx_description
1 polymer ?
#
loop_
_entity_poly.entity_id
_entity_poly.type
_entity_poly.pdbx_seq_one_letter_code
_entity_poly.pdbx_strand_id
1 'polypeptide(L)'
;MNINNKPPQFVAKALESILVIGYILFEELVWNIFAKPIFSYIKSLVVLEPLKQKFLTMHRYLLLTVFIGILVLAESMGFLAGLWFLEGYFISGILVYVLKIPVAAFTFWLFDLTKAQLMTFAWLEIAYEWIMGMIDKLLNSAIHVYIRNRIMVIRQKMQLIMGQYFGKVGFVASIKSHYKVFKPYLARFLKN
;
A
#
# COMPACT_ATOMS: atom_id res chain seq x y z
N MET A 1 -13.18 -33.19 37.66
CA MET A 1 -13.36 -33.06 36.20
C MET A 1 -12.89 -31.67 35.80
N ASN A 2 -11.69 -31.56 35.22
CA ASN A 2 -11.01 -30.29 34.99
C ASN A 2 -11.39 -29.72 33.62
N ILE A 3 -12.28 -28.72 33.59
CA ILE A 3 -12.71 -28.06 32.35
C ILE A 3 -11.70 -26.93 32.07
N ASN A 4 -10.64 -27.31 31.36
CA ASN A 4 -9.58 -26.41 30.93
C ASN A 4 -10.11 -25.50 29.80
N ASN A 5 -10.64 -24.33 30.17
CA ASN A 5 -11.05 -23.29 29.23
C ASN A 5 -9.82 -22.70 28.51
N LYS A 6 -9.35 -23.36 27.44
CA LYS A 6 -8.30 -22.89 26.52
C LYS A 6 -8.78 -22.33 25.14
N PRO A 7 -9.97 -21.71 24.95
CA PRO A 7 -10.28 -21.07 23.67
C PRO A 7 -9.61 -19.69 23.40
N PRO A 8 -9.25 -18.81 24.38
CA PRO A 8 -8.87 -17.43 24.04
C PRO A 8 -7.49 -17.32 23.37
N GLN A 9 -6.57 -18.25 23.64
CA GLN A 9 -5.21 -18.20 23.10
C GLN A 9 -5.13 -18.63 21.63
N PHE A 10 -6.00 -19.55 21.18
CA PHE A 10 -6.01 -19.99 19.78
C PHE A 10 -6.60 -18.91 18.87
N VAL A 11 -7.71 -18.30 19.28
CA VAL A 11 -8.35 -17.19 18.54
C VAL A 11 -7.42 -15.98 18.47
N ALA A 12 -6.72 -15.64 19.56
CA ALA A 12 -5.74 -14.55 19.56
C ALA A 12 -4.59 -14.80 18.56
N LYS A 13 -4.03 -16.02 18.53
CA LYS A 13 -2.97 -16.39 17.58
C LYS A 13 -3.43 -16.44 16.13
N ALA A 14 -4.66 -16.87 15.88
CA ALA A 14 -5.25 -16.87 14.54
C ALA A 14 -5.48 -15.44 14.02
N LEU A 15 -6.03 -14.56 14.87
CA LEU A 15 -6.18 -13.13 14.56
C LEU A 15 -4.81 -12.47 14.33
N GLU A 16 -3.82 -12.74 15.17
CA GLU A 16 -2.46 -12.24 14.99
C GLU A 16 -1.88 -12.69 13.64
N SER A 17 -2.06 -13.95 13.27
CA SER A 17 -1.58 -14.48 11.98
C SER A 17 -2.26 -13.80 10.78
N ILE A 18 -3.59 -13.60 10.83
CA ILE A 18 -4.33 -12.89 9.77
C ILE A 18 -3.86 -11.44 9.66
N LEU A 19 -3.70 -10.75 10.80
CA LEU A 19 -3.20 -9.38 10.83
C LEU A 19 -1.78 -9.26 10.29
N VAL A 20 -0.88 -10.19 10.64
CA VAL A 20 0.49 -10.18 10.13
C VAL A 20 0.52 -10.46 8.63
N ILE A 21 -0.25 -11.43 8.13
CA ILE A 21 -0.36 -11.69 6.68
C ILE A 21 -0.93 -10.46 5.97
N GLY A 22 -1.99 -9.87 6.49
CA GLY A 22 -2.59 -8.64 5.96
C GLY A 22 -1.61 -7.48 5.94
N TYR A 23 -0.86 -7.27 7.03
CA TYR A 23 0.17 -6.24 7.14
C TYR A 23 1.28 -6.46 6.12
N ILE A 24 1.75 -7.69 5.93
CA ILE A 24 2.81 -8.01 4.97
C ILE A 24 2.35 -7.84 3.54
N LEU A 25 1.13 -8.26 3.22
CA LEU A 25 0.53 -7.98 1.91
C LEU A 25 0.39 -6.47 1.70
N PHE A 26 -0.01 -5.73 2.72
CA PHE A 26 -0.07 -4.27 2.64
C PHE A 26 1.32 -3.64 2.46
N GLU A 27 2.34 -4.06 3.21
CA GLU A 27 3.71 -3.55 3.09
C GLU A 27 4.31 -3.86 1.71
N GLU A 28 4.24 -5.12 1.27
CA GLU A 28 4.89 -5.51 0.01
C GLU A 28 4.09 -5.00 -1.21
N LEU A 29 2.76 -5.00 -1.14
CA LEU A 29 1.89 -4.73 -2.28
C LEU A 29 1.44 -3.27 -2.34
N VAL A 30 1.04 -2.67 -1.21
CA VAL A 30 0.64 -1.26 -1.17
C VAL A 30 1.85 -0.36 -0.96
N TRP A 31 2.70 -0.65 0.02
CA TRP A 31 3.80 0.25 0.34
C TRP A 31 4.91 0.22 -0.71
N ASN A 32 5.46 -0.94 -1.06
CA ASN A 32 6.58 -1.02 -2.00
C ASN A 32 6.20 -0.72 -3.46
N ILE A 33 5.03 -1.17 -3.93
CA ILE A 33 4.61 -0.98 -5.34
C ILE A 33 3.99 0.40 -5.58
N PHE A 34 3.17 0.91 -4.65
CA PHE A 34 2.40 2.14 -4.86
C PHE A 34 2.85 3.28 -3.95
N ALA A 35 2.88 3.09 -2.64
CA ALA A 35 3.10 4.19 -1.70
C ALA A 35 4.50 4.78 -1.82
N LYS A 36 5.55 3.96 -1.90
CA LYS A 36 6.94 4.42 -2.01
C LYS A 36 7.20 5.24 -3.28
N PRO A 37 6.84 4.78 -4.51
CA PRO A 37 7.02 5.60 -5.70
C PRO A 37 6.16 6.87 -5.65
N ILE A 38 4.89 6.79 -5.25
CA ILE A 38 4.00 7.96 -5.20
C ILE A 38 4.49 8.96 -4.14
N PHE A 39 4.88 8.51 -2.95
CA PHE A 39 5.43 9.34 -1.89
C PHE A 39 6.73 10.01 -2.32
N SER A 40 7.64 9.28 -2.97
CA SER A 40 8.87 9.85 -3.50
C SER A 40 8.60 10.88 -4.60
N TYR A 41 7.62 10.62 -5.45
CA TYR A 41 7.17 11.53 -6.50
C TYR A 41 6.60 12.81 -5.89
N ILE A 42 5.66 12.70 -4.95
CA ILE A 42 5.11 13.82 -4.19
C ILE A 42 6.24 14.60 -3.51
N LYS A 43 7.17 13.95 -2.82
CA LYS A 43 8.28 14.64 -2.14
C LYS A 43 9.18 15.42 -3.12
N SER A 44 9.36 14.91 -4.33
CA SER A 44 10.20 15.49 -5.39
C SER A 44 9.53 16.63 -6.19
N LEU A 45 8.22 16.84 -6.05
CA LEU A 45 7.51 17.88 -6.77
C LEU A 45 7.87 19.27 -6.20
N VAL A 46 8.60 20.05 -7.00
CA VAL A 46 8.97 21.45 -6.70
C VAL A 46 7.74 22.35 -6.48
N VAL A 47 6.61 21.98 -7.07
CA VAL A 47 5.32 22.69 -6.90
C VAL A 47 4.83 22.65 -5.45
N LEU A 48 5.30 21.69 -4.65
CA LEU A 48 4.91 21.56 -3.25
C LEU A 48 5.75 22.42 -2.31
N GLU A 49 6.92 22.95 -2.70
CA GLU A 49 7.71 23.90 -1.88
C GLU A 49 6.89 25.05 -1.25
N PRO A 50 6.09 25.82 -2.01
CA PRO A 50 5.27 26.88 -1.42
C PRO A 50 4.19 26.34 -0.49
N LEU A 51 3.60 25.18 -0.82
CA LEU A 51 2.64 24.48 0.04
C LEU A 51 3.30 24.00 1.34
N LYS A 52 4.53 23.48 1.28
CA LYS A 52 5.32 23.03 2.45
C LYS A 52 5.49 24.18 3.43
N GLN A 53 5.97 25.33 2.94
CA GLN A 53 6.17 26.49 3.80
C GLN A 53 4.85 27.00 4.38
N LYS A 54 3.78 27.01 3.58
CA LYS A 54 2.46 27.43 4.05
C LYS A 54 1.92 26.52 5.15
N PHE A 55 2.10 25.19 5.05
CA PHE A 55 1.69 24.26 6.10
C PHE A 55 2.54 24.39 7.37
N LEU A 56 3.86 24.54 7.25
CA LEU A 56 4.75 24.70 8.41
C LEU A 56 4.54 26.02 9.17
N THR A 57 4.08 27.06 8.49
CA THR A 57 3.78 28.36 9.10
C THR A 57 2.32 28.49 9.53
N MET A 58 1.48 27.51 9.19
CA MET A 58 0.06 27.53 9.51
C MET A 58 -0.17 27.35 11.01
N HIS A 59 -1.23 27.98 11.52
CA HIS A 59 -1.65 27.79 12.90
C HIS A 59 -2.07 26.33 13.15
N ARG A 60 -1.65 25.77 14.29
CA ARG A 60 -1.82 24.34 14.63
C ARG A 60 -3.24 23.81 14.49
N TYR A 61 -4.27 24.60 14.86
CA TYR A 61 -5.66 24.15 14.75
C TYR A 61 -6.18 24.15 13.31
N LEU A 62 -5.76 25.12 12.48
CA LEU A 62 -6.11 25.12 11.05
C LEU A 62 -5.48 23.93 10.35
N LEU A 63 -4.21 23.66 10.66
CA LEU A 63 -3.50 22.50 10.15
C LEU A 63 -4.20 21.19 10.55
N LEU A 64 -4.61 21.06 11.81
CA LEU A 64 -5.37 19.91 12.28
C LEU A 64 -6.68 19.73 11.51
N THR A 65 -7.44 20.80 11.29
CA THR A 65 -8.69 20.75 10.52
C THR A 65 -8.44 20.31 9.08
N VAL A 66 -7.40 20.83 8.42
CA VAL A 66 -7.04 20.40 7.07
C VAL A 66 -6.65 18.92 7.06
N PHE A 67 -5.84 18.49 8.02
CA PHE A 67 -5.41 17.10 8.14
C PHE A 67 -6.60 16.14 8.32
N ILE A 68 -7.49 16.44 9.27
CA ILE A 68 -8.70 15.65 9.51
C ILE A 68 -9.62 15.69 8.28
N GLY A 69 -9.76 16.83 7.61
CA GLY A 69 -10.57 16.97 6.40
C GLY A 69 -10.10 16.07 5.27
N ILE A 70 -8.79 16.03 5.01
CA ILE A 70 -8.21 15.14 3.98
C ILE A 70 -8.36 13.67 4.41
N LEU A 71 -8.19 13.35 5.70
CA LEU A 71 -8.36 12.00 6.22
C LEU A 71 -9.80 11.51 6.06
N VAL A 72 -10.79 12.33 6.40
CA VAL A 72 -12.21 12.04 6.20
C VAL A 72 -12.52 11.85 4.70
N LEU A 73 -11.92 12.66 3.82
CA LEU A 73 -12.08 12.50 2.38
C LEU A 73 -11.51 11.16 1.89
N ALA A 74 -10.30 10.80 2.33
CA ALA A 74 -9.69 9.52 1.98
C ALA A 74 -10.53 8.32 2.45
N GLU A 75 -11.10 8.40 3.66
CA GLU A 75 -11.98 7.34 4.15
C GLU A 75 -13.35 7.31 3.49
N SER A 76 -13.91 8.47 3.16
CA SER A 76 -15.15 8.56 2.39
C SER A 76 -14.98 7.90 1.02
N MET A 77 -13.85 8.11 0.35
CA MET A 77 -13.54 7.42 -0.91
C MET A 77 -13.45 5.90 -0.72
N GLY A 78 -12.82 5.44 0.35
CA GLY A 78 -12.73 4.00 0.65
C GLY A 78 -14.10 3.38 0.90
N PHE A 79 -14.94 4.08 1.66
CA PHE A 79 -16.31 3.68 1.93
C PHE A 79 -17.17 3.64 0.66
N LEU A 80 -17.09 4.67 -0.18
CA LEU A 80 -17.79 4.74 -1.47
C LEU A 80 -17.35 3.62 -2.42
N ALA A 81 -16.04 3.32 -2.50
CA ALA A 81 -15.55 2.19 -3.28
C ALA A 81 -16.16 0.87 -2.78
N GLY A 82 -16.24 0.69 -1.45
CA GLY A 82 -16.90 -0.45 -0.83
C GLY A 82 -18.38 -0.57 -1.21
N LEU A 83 -19.13 0.53 -1.15
CA LEU A 83 -20.55 0.55 -1.55
C LEU A 83 -20.73 0.15 -3.02
N TRP A 84 -19.91 0.69 -3.92
CA TRP A 84 -19.97 0.33 -5.35
C TRP A 84 -19.61 -1.13 -5.62
N PHE A 85 -18.75 -1.75 -4.80
CA PHE A 85 -18.53 -3.18 -4.89
C PHE A 85 -19.75 -3.99 -4.46
N LEU A 86 -20.46 -3.58 -3.41
CA LEU A 86 -21.68 -4.24 -2.96
C LEU A 86 -22.81 -4.14 -3.99
N GLU A 87 -22.88 -3.03 -4.72
CA GLU A 87 -23.84 -2.81 -5.80
C GLU A 87 -23.45 -3.51 -7.11
N GLY A 88 -22.27 -4.12 -7.20
CA GLY A 88 -21.78 -4.83 -8.39
C GLY A 88 -21.10 -3.95 -9.44
N TYR A 89 -20.90 -2.66 -9.16
CA TYR A 89 -20.16 -1.73 -10.02
C TYR A 89 -18.64 -1.84 -9.80
N PHE A 90 -18.06 -3.01 -10.15
CA PHE A 90 -16.65 -3.31 -9.91
C PHE A 90 -15.67 -2.31 -10.53
N ILE A 91 -15.93 -1.85 -11.76
CA ILE A 91 -15.02 -0.92 -12.46
C ILE A 91 -14.96 0.42 -11.71
N SER A 92 -16.12 0.97 -11.35
CA SER A 92 -16.22 2.23 -10.61
C SER A 92 -15.58 2.09 -9.22
N GLY A 93 -15.83 0.96 -8.53
CA GLY A 93 -15.22 0.66 -7.23
C GLY A 93 -13.69 0.62 -7.30
N ILE A 94 -13.14 -0.07 -8.32
CA ILE A 94 -11.69 -0.10 -8.57
C ILE A 94 -11.15 1.30 -8.85
N LEU A 95 -11.83 2.09 -9.67
CA LEU A 95 -11.38 3.44 -10.03
C LEU A 95 -11.28 4.34 -8.78
N VAL A 96 -12.31 4.36 -7.94
CA VAL A 96 -12.29 5.15 -6.68
C VAL A 96 -11.23 4.63 -5.73
N TYR A 97 -11.06 3.31 -5.63
CA TYR A 97 -10.03 2.72 -4.78
C TYR A 97 -8.61 3.10 -5.24
N VAL A 98 -8.34 3.06 -6.55
CA VAL A 98 -7.06 3.49 -7.12
C VAL A 98 -6.85 5.00 -6.89
N LEU A 99 -7.90 5.81 -7.01
CA LEU A 99 -7.81 7.26 -6.78
C LEU A 99 -7.62 7.60 -5.28
N LYS A 100 -8.06 6.74 -4.36
CA LYS A 100 -7.78 6.90 -2.92
C LYS A 100 -6.28 6.82 -2.63
N ILE A 101 -5.52 6.03 -3.38
CA ILE A 101 -4.08 5.82 -3.14
C ILE A 101 -3.26 7.12 -3.14
N PRO A 102 -3.31 7.99 -4.18
CA PRO A 102 -2.59 9.26 -4.17
C PRO A 102 -3.07 10.22 -3.07
N VAL A 103 -4.36 10.22 -2.73
CA VAL A 103 -4.91 11.02 -1.62
C VAL A 103 -4.31 10.56 -0.29
N ALA A 104 -4.22 9.24 -0.06
CA ALA A 104 -3.58 8.68 1.12
C ALA A 104 -2.08 9.01 1.16
N ALA A 105 -1.38 8.91 0.03
CA ALA A 105 0.04 9.29 -0.05
C ALA A 105 0.27 10.77 0.25
N PHE A 106 -0.62 11.67 -0.22
CA PHE A 106 -0.58 13.09 0.12
C PHE A 106 -0.85 13.32 1.61
N THR A 107 -1.79 12.58 2.20
CA THR A 107 -2.10 12.64 3.64
C THR A 107 -0.88 12.25 4.48
N PHE A 108 -0.22 11.15 4.13
CA PHE A 108 1.00 10.71 4.81
C PHE A 108 2.14 11.71 4.66
N TRP A 109 2.31 12.28 3.47
CA TRP A 109 3.30 13.33 3.24
C TRP A 109 3.04 14.58 4.07
N LEU A 110 1.78 15.05 4.13
CA LEU A 110 1.39 16.19 4.95
C LEU A 110 1.62 15.91 6.45
N PHE A 111 1.26 14.70 6.89
CA PHE A 111 1.48 14.25 8.26
C PHE A 111 2.97 14.22 8.62
N ASP A 112 3.81 13.63 7.77
CA ASP A 112 5.27 13.56 7.99
C ASP A 112 5.87 14.96 8.09
N LEU A 113 5.47 15.86 7.18
CA LEU A 113 5.94 17.25 7.17
C LEU A 113 5.55 18.00 8.45
N THR A 114 4.31 17.81 8.92
CA THR A 114 3.73 18.62 10.00
C THR A 114 3.60 17.90 11.33
N LYS A 115 4.25 16.73 11.44
CA LYS A 115 4.20 15.85 12.61
C LYS A 115 4.46 16.59 13.90
N ALA A 116 5.50 17.43 13.95
CA ALA A 116 5.86 18.18 15.14
C ALA A 116 4.74 19.10 15.64
N GLN A 117 3.97 19.71 14.73
CA GLN A 117 2.84 20.58 15.07
C GLN A 117 1.60 19.77 15.46
N LEU A 118 1.35 18.67 14.76
CA LEU A 118 0.22 17.78 15.03
C LEU A 118 0.36 17.04 16.37
N MET A 119 1.57 16.63 16.74
CA MET A 119 1.84 15.98 18.03
C MET A 119 1.67 16.92 19.23
N THR A 120 1.48 18.23 19.03
CA THR A 120 1.12 19.14 20.14
C THR A 120 -0.28 18.89 20.70
N PHE A 121 -1.13 18.14 19.98
CA PHE A 121 -2.44 17.75 20.45
C PHE A 121 -2.38 16.40 21.17
N ALA A 122 -2.56 16.41 22.48
CA ALA A 122 -2.43 15.21 23.33
C ALA A 122 -3.25 14.00 22.85
N TRP A 123 -4.50 14.20 22.40
CA TRP A 123 -5.32 13.08 21.91
C TRP A 123 -4.77 12.45 20.62
N LEU A 124 -4.18 13.27 19.74
CA LEU A 124 -3.61 12.81 18.47
C LEU A 124 -2.28 12.11 18.70
N GLU A 125 -1.48 12.63 19.63
CA GLU A 125 -0.25 12.00 20.11
C GLU A 125 -0.53 10.61 20.70
N ILE A 126 -1.49 10.50 21.63
CA ILE A 126 -1.89 9.22 22.23
C ILE A 126 -2.35 8.23 21.14
N ALA A 127 -3.18 8.67 20.20
CA ALA A 127 -3.64 7.82 19.11
C ALA A 127 -2.46 7.34 18.23
N TYR A 128 -1.52 8.23 17.94
CA TYR A 128 -0.32 7.90 17.16
C TYR A 128 0.58 6.89 17.87
N GLU A 129 0.88 7.12 19.16
CA GLU A 129 1.68 6.20 19.96
C GLU A 129 1.03 4.82 20.09
N TRP A 130 -0.29 4.77 20.27
CA TRP A 130 -1.03 3.52 20.31
C TRP A 130 -0.91 2.75 18.99
N ILE A 131 -1.08 3.42 17.85
CA ILE A 131 -0.92 2.82 16.52
C ILE A 131 0.52 2.33 16.31
N MET A 132 1.52 3.14 16.66
CA MET A 132 2.92 2.76 16.53
C MET A 132 3.26 1.57 17.43
N GLY A 133 2.78 1.55 18.66
CA GLY A 133 2.94 0.40 19.55
C GLY A 133 2.27 -0.87 19.01
N MET A 134 1.16 -0.77 18.28
CA MET A 134 0.56 -1.92 17.58
C MET A 134 1.42 -2.37 16.39
N ILE A 135 1.92 -1.44 15.58
CA ILE A 135 2.80 -1.71 14.45
C ILE A 135 4.09 -2.40 14.93
N ASP A 136 4.70 -1.90 15.99
CA ASP A 136 5.92 -2.48 16.58
C ASP A 136 5.68 -3.89 17.13
N LYS A 137 4.53 -4.14 17.75
CA LYS A 137 4.13 -5.49 18.18
C LYS A 137 3.97 -6.43 16.99
N LEU A 138 3.37 -5.95 15.89
CA LEU A 138 3.22 -6.73 14.66
C LEU A 138 4.57 -7.03 14.00
N LEU A 139 5.46 -6.04 13.90
CA LEU A 139 6.80 -6.16 13.32
C LEU A 139 7.72 -7.08 14.12
N ASN A 140 7.66 -7.01 15.45
CA ASN A 140 8.46 -7.85 16.35
C ASN A 140 7.81 -9.22 16.63
N SER A 141 6.61 -9.48 16.09
CA SER A 141 6.04 -10.82 16.15
C SER A 141 6.95 -11.80 15.41
N ALA A 142 7.19 -12.96 16.02
CA ALA A 142 7.97 -14.03 15.39
C ALA A 142 7.40 -14.45 14.01
N ILE A 143 6.10 -14.21 13.82
CA ILE A 143 5.36 -14.47 12.58
C ILE A 143 5.78 -13.48 11.48
N HIS A 144 5.99 -12.19 11.78
CA HIS A 144 6.46 -11.23 10.79
C HIS A 144 7.88 -11.56 10.31
N VAL A 145 8.80 -11.85 11.23
CA VAL A 145 10.17 -12.27 10.90
C VAL A 145 10.18 -13.55 10.06
N TYR A 146 9.35 -14.54 10.43
CA TYR A 146 9.22 -15.79 9.68
C TYR A 146 8.72 -15.56 8.25
N ILE A 147 7.65 -14.78 8.07
CA ILE A 147 7.06 -14.53 6.75
C ILE A 147 7.97 -13.66 5.89
N ARG A 148 8.62 -12.62 6.45
CA ARG A 148 9.59 -11.79 5.73
C ARG A 148 10.73 -12.63 5.16
N ASN A 149 11.27 -13.56 5.96
CA ASN A 149 12.31 -14.49 5.51
C ASN A 149 11.80 -15.42 4.39
N ARG A 150 10.57 -15.93 4.51
CA ARG A 150 9.96 -16.75 3.45
C ARG A 150 9.77 -15.97 2.14
N ILE A 151 9.32 -14.72 2.20
CA ILE A 151 9.15 -13.85 1.03
C ILE A 151 10.49 -13.56 0.37
N MET A 152 11.55 -13.29 1.15
CA MET A 152 12.90 -13.09 0.59
C MET A 152 13.41 -14.34 -0.13
N VAL A 153 13.19 -15.54 0.42
CA VAL A 153 13.55 -16.81 -0.23
C VAL A 153 12.75 -17.02 -1.52
N ILE A 154 11.45 -16.72 -1.53
CA ILE A 154 10.61 -16.81 -2.73
C ILE A 154 11.07 -15.81 -3.80
N ARG A 155 11.37 -14.58 -3.40
CA ARG A 155 11.87 -13.52 -4.31
C ARG A 155 13.21 -13.88 -4.93
N GLN A 156 14.14 -14.43 -4.14
CA GLN A 156 15.41 -14.95 -4.64
C GLN A 156 15.21 -16.12 -5.61
N LYS A 157 14.32 -17.06 -5.30
CA LYS A 157 13.97 -18.15 -6.21
C LYS A 157 13.36 -17.62 -7.52
N MET A 158 12.44 -16.66 -7.45
CA MET A 158 11.88 -16.01 -8.63
C MET A 158 12.95 -15.30 -9.46
N GLN A 159 13.87 -14.57 -8.84
CA GLN A 159 14.96 -13.91 -9.56
C GLN A 159 15.92 -14.89 -10.23
N LEU A 160 16.21 -16.04 -9.60
CA LEU A 160 17.01 -17.11 -10.19
C LEU A 160 16.28 -17.79 -11.36
N ILE A 161 14.99 -18.09 -11.21
CA ILE A 161 14.16 -18.64 -12.28
C ILE A 161 14.05 -17.63 -13.43
N MET A 162 13.87 -16.34 -13.13
CA MET A 162 13.84 -15.28 -14.13
C MET A 162 15.22 -15.11 -14.80
N GLY A 163 16.33 -15.27 -14.09
CA GLY A 163 17.67 -15.30 -14.67
C GLY A 163 17.91 -16.51 -15.58
N GLN A 164 17.43 -17.70 -15.18
CA GLN A 164 17.58 -18.95 -15.93
C GLN A 164 16.65 -19.05 -17.14
N TYR A 165 15.40 -18.60 -17.04
CA TYR A 165 14.38 -18.69 -18.09
C TYR A 165 14.27 -17.41 -18.94
N PHE A 166 14.48 -16.23 -18.35
CA PHE A 166 14.46 -14.92 -19.01
C PHE A 166 15.88 -14.31 -19.11
N GLY A 167 16.89 -15.10 -19.43
CA GLY A 167 18.16 -14.55 -19.92
C GLY A 167 17.84 -13.57 -21.06
N LYS A 168 18.26 -12.30 -20.92
CA LYS A 168 17.87 -11.10 -21.70
C LYS A 168 17.78 -11.24 -23.23
N VAL A 169 18.30 -12.32 -23.79
CA VAL A 169 18.37 -12.61 -25.23
C VAL A 169 17.28 -13.58 -25.69
N GLY A 170 16.87 -14.55 -24.85
CA GLY A 170 16.00 -15.66 -25.25
C GLY A 170 14.51 -15.31 -25.35
N PHE A 171 13.96 -14.63 -24.34
CA PHE A 171 12.52 -14.30 -24.32
C PHE A 171 12.16 -13.25 -25.38
N VAL A 172 12.97 -12.22 -25.53
CA VAL A 172 12.76 -11.18 -26.57
C VAL A 172 12.97 -11.78 -27.96
N ALA A 173 13.94 -12.67 -28.17
CA ALA A 173 14.11 -13.39 -29.43
C ALA A 173 12.94 -14.35 -29.73
N SER A 174 12.42 -15.03 -28.70
CA SER A 174 11.28 -15.94 -28.83
C SER A 174 9.98 -15.19 -29.12
N ILE A 175 9.73 -14.04 -28.48
CA ILE A 175 8.59 -13.18 -28.84
C ILE A 175 8.77 -12.59 -30.25
N LYS A 176 9.99 -12.19 -30.62
CA LYS A 176 10.25 -11.62 -31.96
C LYS A 176 10.13 -12.67 -33.07
N SER A 177 10.45 -13.94 -32.80
CA SER A 177 10.24 -15.04 -33.75
C SER A 177 8.76 -15.36 -33.92
N HIS A 178 8.00 -15.45 -32.82
CA HIS A 178 6.55 -15.63 -32.88
C HIS A 178 5.85 -14.44 -33.57
N TYR A 179 6.28 -13.21 -33.29
CA TYR A 179 5.74 -12.02 -33.96
C TYR A 179 5.99 -12.04 -35.48
N LYS A 180 7.15 -12.54 -35.95
CA LYS A 180 7.43 -12.72 -37.39
C LYS A 180 6.47 -13.71 -38.06
N VAL A 181 6.06 -14.76 -37.35
CA VAL A 181 5.12 -15.78 -37.85
C VAL A 181 3.68 -15.24 -37.88
N PHE A 182 3.29 -14.43 -36.90
CA PHE A 182 1.94 -13.84 -36.84
C PHE A 182 1.75 -12.59 -37.72
N LYS A 183 2.83 -11.87 -38.04
CA LYS A 183 2.81 -10.67 -38.89
C LYS A 183 2.08 -10.85 -40.23
N PRO A 184 2.28 -11.93 -41.02
CA PRO A 184 1.55 -12.12 -42.26
C PRO A 184 0.05 -12.40 -42.08
N TYR A 185 -0.36 -13.00 -40.96
CA TYR A 185 -1.78 -13.25 -40.66
C TYR A 185 -2.51 -11.97 -40.25
N LEU A 186 -1.87 -11.13 -39.43
CA LEU A 186 -2.37 -9.79 -39.05
C LEU A 186 -2.48 -8.85 -40.27
N ALA A 187 -1.49 -8.88 -41.16
CA ALA A 187 -1.51 -8.10 -42.40
C ALA A 187 -2.61 -8.55 -43.38
N ARG A 188 -3.00 -9.83 -43.33
CA ARG A 188 -4.11 -10.37 -44.13
C ARG A 188 -5.47 -10.03 -43.53
N PHE A 189 -5.56 -9.95 -42.19
CA PHE A 189 -6.79 -9.59 -41.48
C PHE A 189 -7.13 -8.09 -41.58
N LEU A 190 -6.11 -7.21 -41.63
CA LEU A 190 -6.29 -5.76 -41.78
C LEU A 190 -6.50 -5.28 -43.23
N LYS A 191 -6.46 -6.19 -44.21
CA LYS A 191 -6.67 -5.88 -45.64
C LYS A 191 -8.06 -6.32 -46.15
N ASN A 192 -8.87 -6.92 -45.28
CA ASN A 192 -10.32 -7.08 -45.44
C ASN A 192 -11.05 -6.01 -44.63
#